data_AF-A0A349WFX5-F1
#
_entry.id   AF-A0A349WFX5-F1
#
_cell.length_a   1.000
_cell.length_b   1.000
_cell.length_c   1.000
_cell.angle_alpha   90.00
_cell.angle_beta   90.00
_cell.angle_gamma   90.00
#
_symmetry.space_group_name_H-M   'P 1'
#
loop_
_entity.id
_entity.type
_entity.pdbx_description
1 polymer ?
#
loop_
_entity_poly.entity_id
_entity_poly.type
_entity_poly.pdbx_seq_one_letter_code
_entity_poly.pdbx_strand_id
1 'polypeptide(L)'
;MVVSTQQITNTNTYNEILVMLGSWTTDQDTTIDALALLVFMEELTQDPSKYQNFNVAIQSAIEFGRIFLADLTLSNTIPTNSVFNSQNLVSEFTQNPYAYEFGKLLVRYGAIGNSGSTTDGSRGAGDAILDLLGQGKLGDANYLSTLLDKTIKPGDSYNGNVLNGGSLGTRSAKVSADEANLLKISTGNVNSVVGGDIKIAANSNLDVSEYLKKKNVAPKGEKIFSIAAAKDLHIEGDVNFANSNYTEDHALALGAADHIEIVPGSSITYEGSNFGMGSYSSLTLEDVDIDVGGNLAIGSLGDLNIKSTSPNSPSTFSVGRYSDTDNIYLYADNIMQIDGLGFNSNTREIYAEAITVNMKDVTFPSTSEVMLRSQDGTLHFNNFNSYVPGAVNLTNVKYGTEVLEQSHFNGSAGHWDSSLSSPAGAAAVKIRAFPK
;
A
#
# COMPACT_ATOMS: atom_id res chain seq x y z
N MET A 1 20.41 20.93 19.24
CA MET A 1 19.28 21.56 19.95
C MET A 1 19.78 22.00 21.32
N VAL A 2 19.70 23.29 21.67
CA VAL A 2 20.07 23.78 23.01
C VAL A 2 19.00 23.29 23.97
N VAL A 3 19.34 22.32 24.81
CA VAL A 3 18.47 21.79 25.86
C VAL A 3 18.24 22.92 26.87
N SER A 4 17.05 23.51 26.83
CA SER A 4 16.54 24.36 27.90
C SER A 4 16.53 23.54 29.19
N THR A 5 17.17 24.06 30.24
CA THR A 5 17.40 23.39 31.53
C THR A 5 16.17 23.34 32.44
N GLN A 6 14.96 23.27 31.89
CA GLN A 6 13.77 23.01 32.72
C GLN A 6 13.67 21.52 32.99
N GLN A 7 14.20 21.09 34.13
CA GLN A 7 13.98 19.73 34.63
C GLN A 7 12.50 19.57 34.99
N ILE A 8 11.82 18.64 34.31
CA ILE A 8 10.52 18.13 34.74
C ILE A 8 10.75 17.33 36.02
N THR A 9 10.13 17.76 37.12
CA THR A 9 10.17 17.05 38.39
C THR A 9 8.80 16.45 38.71
N ASN A 10 8.77 15.44 39.57
CA ASN A 10 7.52 14.79 40.01
C ASN A 10 6.60 15.72 40.84
N THR A 11 6.99 16.99 41.05
CA THR A 11 6.19 17.99 41.76
C THR A 11 5.51 18.98 40.81
N ASN A 12 5.83 18.97 39.52
CA ASN A 12 5.18 19.83 38.54
C ASN A 12 3.72 19.40 38.32
N THR A 13 2.83 20.38 38.13
CA THR A 13 1.47 20.08 37.70
C THR A 13 1.45 19.68 36.24
N TYR A 14 0.46 18.87 35.83
CA TYR A 14 0.28 18.48 34.42
C TYR A 14 0.28 19.67 33.45
N ASN A 15 -0.42 20.77 33.80
CA ASN A 15 -0.46 21.97 32.97
C ASN A 15 0.91 22.65 32.84
N GLU A 16 1.73 22.62 33.90
CA GLU A 16 3.12 23.10 33.83
C GLU A 16 3.97 22.23 32.90
N ILE A 17 3.83 20.91 32.99
CA ILE A 17 4.56 19.96 32.14
C ILE A 17 4.21 20.18 30.67
N LEU A 18 2.93 20.34 30.32
CA LEU A 18 2.53 20.63 28.94
C LEU A 18 3.11 21.94 28.40
N VAL A 19 3.14 22.99 29.22
CA VAL A 19 3.71 24.28 28.81
C VAL A 19 5.22 24.18 28.61
N MET A 20 5.92 23.41 29.45
CA MET A 20 7.36 23.16 29.29
C MET A 20 7.65 22.36 28.02
N LEU A 21 6.91 21.28 27.78
CA LEU A 21 7.11 20.40 26.62
C LEU A 21 6.67 21.03 25.30
N GLY A 22 5.62 21.85 25.30
CA GLY A 22 5.16 22.59 24.12
C GLY A 22 6.15 23.65 23.63
N SER A 23 7.22 23.92 24.39
CA SER A 23 8.36 24.73 23.92
C SER A 23 9.44 23.91 23.19
N TRP A 24 9.35 22.57 23.25
CA TRP A 24 10.33 21.64 22.67
C TRP A 24 9.82 20.97 21.39
N THR A 25 8.54 21.17 21.05
CA THR A 25 7.92 20.69 19.81
C THR A 25 7.05 21.78 19.21
N THR A 26 6.75 21.66 17.93
CA THR A 26 5.70 22.46 17.28
C THR A 26 4.75 21.51 16.58
N ASP A 27 3.53 21.94 16.29
CA ASP A 27 2.56 21.14 15.50
C ASP A 27 3.07 20.82 14.08
N GLN A 28 4.19 21.41 13.65
CA GLN A 28 4.86 21.16 12.37
C GLN A 28 6.17 20.35 12.50
N ASP A 29 6.60 19.98 13.70
CA ASP A 29 7.81 19.19 13.89
C ASP A 29 7.54 17.70 13.61
N THR A 30 8.23 17.15 12.61
CA THR A 30 8.08 15.76 12.15
C THR A 30 9.22 14.86 12.60
N THR A 31 10.13 15.35 13.46
CA THR A 31 11.20 14.54 14.03
C THR A 31 10.59 13.50 14.99
N ILE A 32 11.18 12.30 15.04
CA ILE A 32 10.68 11.19 15.86
C ILE A 32 10.55 11.59 17.33
N ASP A 33 11.54 12.33 17.83
CA ASP A 33 11.56 12.77 19.23
C ASP A 33 10.45 13.80 19.51
N ALA A 34 10.13 14.68 18.56
CA ALA A 34 9.02 15.63 18.69
C ALA A 34 7.65 14.95 18.57
N LEU A 35 7.49 14.03 17.62
CA LEU A 35 6.27 13.23 17.47
C LEU A 35 5.99 12.41 18.72
N ALA A 36 7.00 11.70 19.24
CA ALA A 36 6.87 10.94 20.48
C ALA A 36 6.55 11.81 21.70
N LEU A 37 7.08 13.03 21.74
CA LEU A 37 6.75 13.97 22.79
C LEU A 37 5.30 14.47 22.70
N LEU A 38 4.79 14.67 21.48
CA LEU A 38 3.38 14.97 21.24
C LEU A 38 2.47 13.80 21.63
N VAL A 39 2.87 12.53 21.37
CA VAL A 39 2.18 11.32 21.87
C VAL A 39 2.06 11.36 23.38
N PHE A 40 3.17 11.63 24.06
CA PHE A 40 3.20 11.69 25.51
C PHE A 40 2.28 12.81 26.05
N MET A 41 2.31 14.00 25.45
CA MET A 41 1.47 15.13 25.84
C MET A 41 -0.03 14.83 25.64
N GLU A 42 -0.41 14.15 24.56
CA GLU A 42 -1.80 13.80 24.27
C GLU A 42 -2.33 12.72 25.23
N GLU A 43 -1.56 11.64 25.50
CA GLU A 43 -1.88 10.65 26.54
C GLU A 43 -2.03 11.29 27.92
N LEU A 44 -1.12 12.18 28.27
CA LEU A 44 -1.12 12.87 29.56
C LEU A 44 -2.37 13.74 29.74
N THR A 45 -2.94 14.25 28.64
CA THR A 45 -4.20 14.98 28.64
C THR A 45 -5.40 14.06 28.94
N GLN A 46 -5.36 12.82 28.46
CA GLN A 46 -6.47 11.88 28.61
C GLN A 46 -6.47 11.17 29.97
N ASP A 47 -5.30 10.76 30.46
CA ASP A 47 -5.17 10.18 31.80
C ASP A 47 -3.94 10.72 32.54
N PRO A 48 -4.06 11.92 33.16
CA PRO A 48 -2.98 12.55 33.90
C PRO A 48 -2.49 11.72 35.11
N SER A 49 -3.30 10.77 35.57
CA SER A 49 -3.02 9.96 36.77
C SER A 49 -2.26 8.67 36.46
N LYS A 50 -2.15 8.31 35.18
CA LYS A 50 -1.54 7.07 34.68
C LYS A 50 -0.05 6.95 34.97
N TYR A 51 0.66 8.08 35.13
CA TYR A 51 2.11 8.12 35.20
C TYR A 51 2.62 8.66 36.54
N GLN A 52 3.42 7.85 37.25
CA GLN A 52 4.06 8.27 38.50
C GLN A 52 5.44 8.93 38.29
N ASN A 53 6.07 8.71 37.12
CA ASN A 53 7.36 9.29 36.74
C ASN A 53 7.34 9.74 35.28
N PHE A 54 7.13 11.03 35.06
CA PHE A 54 6.98 11.60 33.71
C PHE A 54 8.24 11.48 32.85
N ASN A 55 9.43 11.47 33.43
CA ASN A 55 10.67 11.34 32.65
C ASN A 55 10.82 9.94 32.06
N VAL A 56 10.49 8.90 32.84
CA VAL A 56 10.45 7.51 32.34
C VAL A 56 9.35 7.38 31.27
N ALA A 57 8.21 8.01 31.53
CA ALA A 57 7.06 8.01 30.65
C ALA A 57 7.39 8.63 29.27
N ILE A 58 8.06 9.78 29.22
CA ILE A 58 8.55 10.42 27.99
C ILE A 58 9.57 9.53 27.27
N GLN A 59 10.53 8.95 27.99
CA GLN A 59 11.52 8.06 27.39
C GLN A 59 10.88 6.84 26.74
N SER A 60 9.90 6.21 27.40
CA SER A 60 9.16 5.08 26.84
C SER A 60 8.32 5.45 25.60
N ALA A 61 7.80 6.68 25.53
CA ALA A 61 7.12 7.17 24.32
C ALA A 61 8.10 7.37 23.15
N ILE A 62 9.30 7.93 23.42
CA ILE A 62 10.36 8.13 22.42
C ILE A 62 10.88 6.79 21.90
N GLU A 63 11.16 5.85 22.80
CA GLU A 63 11.62 4.51 22.43
C GLU A 63 10.58 3.81 21.56
N PHE A 64 9.30 3.88 21.92
CA PHE A 64 8.22 3.31 21.12
C PHE A 64 8.08 3.96 19.75
N GLY A 65 8.16 5.29 19.66
CA GLY A 65 8.13 6.00 18.38
C GLY A 65 9.27 5.57 17.46
N ARG A 66 10.47 5.35 18.01
CA ARG A 66 11.64 4.90 17.24
C ARG A 66 11.51 3.49 16.67
N ILE A 67 10.67 2.63 17.26
CA ILE A 67 10.41 1.28 16.73
C ILE A 67 9.81 1.35 15.33
N PHE A 68 8.90 2.29 15.08
CA PHE A 68 8.13 2.37 13.84
C PHE A 68 8.49 3.54 12.93
N LEU A 69 9.12 4.59 13.46
CA LEU A 69 9.42 5.82 12.70
C LEU A 69 10.91 6.05 12.44
N ALA A 70 11.79 5.18 12.91
CA ALA A 70 13.20 5.27 12.55
C ALA A 70 13.41 4.95 11.07
N ASP A 71 14.23 5.76 10.41
CA ASP A 71 14.56 5.54 9.00
C ASP A 71 15.39 4.28 8.85
N LEU A 72 15.14 3.54 7.78
CA LEU A 72 15.83 2.30 7.46
C LEU A 72 16.44 2.37 6.08
N THR A 73 17.65 1.82 5.95
CA THR A 73 18.27 1.55 4.65
C THR A 73 18.42 0.05 4.46
N LEU A 74 17.76 -0.49 3.45
CA LEU A 74 17.87 -1.87 3.01
C LEU A 74 18.89 -1.93 1.88
N SER A 75 19.73 -2.96 1.91
CA SER A 75 20.71 -3.22 0.85
C SER A 75 20.70 -4.70 0.46
N ASN A 76 21.55 -5.53 1.06
CA ASN A 76 21.63 -6.96 0.75
C ASN A 76 21.13 -7.87 1.89
N THR A 77 20.54 -7.27 2.93
CA THR A 77 20.05 -7.99 4.11
C THR A 77 18.79 -7.34 4.63
N ILE A 78 17.83 -8.17 5.05
CA ILE A 78 16.67 -7.73 5.83
C ILE A 78 17.09 -7.62 7.31
N PRO A 79 16.97 -6.43 7.94
CA PRO A 79 17.31 -6.26 9.35
C PRO A 79 16.25 -6.94 10.23
N THR A 80 16.57 -8.10 10.79
CA THR A 80 15.62 -8.92 11.57
C THR A 80 15.06 -8.20 12.80
N ASN A 81 15.79 -7.24 13.37
CA ASN A 81 15.36 -6.40 14.48
C ASN A 81 14.30 -5.34 14.08
N SER A 82 14.11 -5.12 12.78
CA SER A 82 13.07 -4.24 12.24
C SER A 82 11.93 -5.02 11.59
N VAL A 83 11.94 -6.36 11.71
CA VAL A 83 10.86 -7.22 11.23
C VAL A 83 9.87 -7.52 12.35
N PHE A 84 8.61 -7.19 12.13
CA PHE A 84 7.51 -7.40 13.06
C PHE A 84 6.54 -8.43 12.51
N ASN A 85 6.15 -9.38 13.36
CA ASN A 85 4.98 -10.23 13.16
C ASN A 85 3.89 -9.87 14.17
N SER A 86 2.75 -10.57 14.10
CA SER A 86 1.65 -10.36 15.03
C SER A 86 2.05 -10.47 16.50
N GLN A 87 2.86 -11.46 16.88
CA GLN A 87 3.29 -11.63 18.28
C GLN A 87 4.23 -10.51 18.74
N ASN A 88 5.12 -10.03 17.87
CA ASN A 88 5.93 -8.84 18.17
C ASN A 88 5.03 -7.65 18.46
N LEU A 89 4.03 -7.39 17.61
CA LEU A 89 3.08 -6.29 17.81
C LEU A 89 2.26 -6.47 19.09
N VAL A 90 1.81 -7.68 19.44
CA VAL A 90 1.15 -7.92 20.74
C VAL A 90 2.07 -7.48 21.88
N SER A 91 3.32 -7.94 21.86
CA SER A 91 4.29 -7.59 22.91
C SER A 91 4.49 -6.09 23.01
N GLU A 92 4.73 -5.41 21.89
CA GLU A 92 5.00 -3.97 21.86
C GLU A 92 3.79 -3.14 22.34
N PHE A 93 2.59 -3.40 21.81
CA PHE A 93 1.40 -2.62 22.14
C PHE A 93 0.88 -2.87 23.57
N THR A 94 1.11 -4.05 24.13
CA THR A 94 0.64 -4.40 25.48
C THR A 94 1.57 -3.91 26.59
N GLN A 95 2.87 -3.81 26.28
CA GLN A 95 3.86 -3.27 27.22
C GLN A 95 3.92 -1.74 27.16
N ASN A 96 3.36 -1.13 26.12
CA ASN A 96 3.45 0.30 25.91
C ASN A 96 2.12 1.04 26.18
N PRO A 97 2.05 1.88 27.22
CA PRO A 97 0.84 2.62 27.54
C PRO A 97 0.44 3.67 26.48
N TYR A 98 1.32 4.02 25.54
CA TYR A 98 1.12 5.01 24.48
C TYR A 98 0.60 4.42 23.18
N ALA A 99 0.42 3.10 23.10
CA ALA A 99 0.25 2.42 21.83
C ALA A 99 -1.01 2.86 21.04
N TYR A 100 -2.08 3.22 21.76
CA TYR A 100 -3.30 3.75 21.15
C TYR A 100 -3.12 5.17 20.59
N GLU A 101 -2.56 6.08 21.38
CA GLU A 101 -2.29 7.45 20.95
C GLU A 101 -1.20 7.54 19.88
N PHE A 102 -0.24 6.62 19.90
CA PHE A 102 0.71 6.46 18.82
C PHE A 102 0.00 6.09 17.51
N GLY A 103 -0.93 5.12 17.55
CA GLY A 103 -1.77 4.79 16.40
C GLY A 103 -2.56 6.00 15.88
N LYS A 104 -3.19 6.78 16.78
CA LYS A 104 -3.87 8.03 16.42
C LYS A 104 -2.94 9.05 15.77
N LEU A 105 -1.70 9.16 16.26
CA LEU A 105 -0.75 10.11 15.72
C LEU A 105 -0.22 9.68 14.36
N LEU A 106 0.02 8.37 14.15
CA LEU A 106 0.30 7.85 12.81
C LEU A 106 -0.81 8.27 11.83
N VAL A 107 -2.09 8.18 12.23
CA VAL A 107 -3.20 8.68 11.39
C VAL A 107 -3.16 10.21 11.24
N ARG A 108 -2.96 10.96 12.33
CA ARG A 108 -2.93 12.43 12.34
C ARG A 108 -1.81 12.99 11.46
N TYR A 109 -0.67 12.32 11.40
CA TYR A 109 0.50 12.73 10.63
C TYR A 109 0.56 12.12 9.23
N GLY A 110 -0.52 11.46 8.78
CA GLY A 110 -0.56 10.92 7.42
C GLY A 110 0.14 9.58 7.23
N ALA A 111 0.71 9.01 8.30
CA ALA A 111 1.41 7.72 8.27
C ALA A 111 0.46 6.52 8.13
N ILE A 112 -0.85 6.72 8.26
CA ILE A 112 -1.87 5.78 7.81
C ILE A 112 -3.08 6.60 7.37
N GLY A 113 -3.28 6.79 6.06
CA GLY A 113 -4.42 7.57 5.59
C GLY A 113 -4.17 9.07 5.59
N ASN A 114 -4.96 9.84 4.83
CA ASN A 114 -4.82 11.29 4.73
C ASN A 114 -5.06 11.87 6.11
N SER A 115 -4.13 12.71 6.56
CA SER A 115 -4.19 13.40 7.85
C SER A 115 -5.52 14.14 7.99
N GLY A 116 -6.44 13.60 8.79
CA GLY A 116 -7.59 14.29 9.39
C GLY A 116 -8.53 15.07 8.46
N SER A 117 -9.81 14.65 8.41
CA SER A 117 -10.92 15.45 7.89
C SER A 117 -10.80 15.85 6.40
N THR A 118 -11.39 15.02 5.53
CA THR A 118 -11.88 15.56 4.25
C THR A 118 -12.91 16.67 4.53
N THR A 119 -12.92 17.73 3.73
CA THR A 119 -13.93 18.81 3.77
C THR A 119 -15.38 18.34 3.66
N ASP A 120 -15.58 17.05 3.34
CA ASP A 120 -16.89 16.42 3.12
C ASP A 120 -17.31 15.49 4.28
N GLY A 121 -16.58 15.46 5.39
CA GLY A 121 -16.91 14.63 6.56
C GLY A 121 -16.64 13.13 6.40
N SER A 122 -15.91 12.73 5.35
CA SER A 122 -15.46 11.35 5.16
C SER A 122 -14.24 11.07 6.04
N ARG A 123 -14.33 10.01 6.84
CA ARG A 123 -13.26 9.53 7.74
C ARG A 123 -12.08 8.96 6.93
N GLY A 124 -10.85 9.26 7.34
CA GLY A 124 -9.64 8.74 6.70
C GLY A 124 -9.47 7.23 6.89
N ALA A 125 -8.72 6.57 6.00
CA ALA A 125 -8.43 5.14 6.08
C ALA A 125 -7.79 4.75 7.43
N GLY A 126 -6.90 5.60 7.95
CA GLY A 126 -6.31 5.41 9.27
C GLY A 126 -7.31 5.35 10.41
N ASP A 127 -8.26 6.30 10.47
CA ASP A 127 -9.32 6.31 11.48
C ASP A 127 -10.18 5.05 11.38
N ALA A 128 -10.51 4.62 10.15
CA ALA A 128 -11.27 3.41 9.92
C ALA A 128 -10.51 2.15 10.39
N ILE A 129 -9.19 2.09 10.17
CA ILE A 129 -8.34 1.01 10.66
C ILE A 129 -8.29 1.01 12.19
N LEU A 130 -8.11 2.17 12.84
CA LEU A 130 -8.13 2.26 14.31
C LEU A 130 -9.48 1.82 14.90
N ASP A 131 -10.58 2.17 14.25
CA ASP A 131 -11.92 1.73 14.66
C ASP A 131 -12.15 0.23 14.46
N LEU A 132 -11.59 -0.37 13.40
CA LEU A 132 -11.56 -1.82 13.21
C LEU A 132 -10.73 -2.51 14.30
N LEU A 133 -9.63 -1.89 14.73
CA LEU A 133 -8.76 -2.39 15.81
C LEU A 133 -9.33 -2.14 17.21
N GLY A 134 -10.32 -1.26 17.37
CA GLY A 134 -11.06 -1.02 18.61
C GLY A 134 -10.40 0.04 19.51
N GLN A 135 -11.11 1.16 19.71
CA GLN A 135 -10.65 2.27 20.54
C GLN A 135 -10.34 1.86 21.98
N GLY A 136 -9.16 2.23 22.48
CA GLY A 136 -8.72 1.94 23.85
C GLY A 136 -8.45 0.47 24.17
N LYS A 137 -8.55 -0.45 23.19
CA LYS A 137 -8.33 -1.89 23.40
C LYS A 137 -6.93 -2.37 23.01
N LEU A 138 -6.15 -1.53 22.33
CA LEU A 138 -4.81 -1.91 21.84
C LEU A 138 -3.83 -2.28 22.96
N GLY A 139 -4.03 -1.78 24.19
CA GLY A 139 -3.23 -2.17 25.36
C GLY A 139 -3.66 -3.48 26.03
N ASP A 140 -4.78 -4.11 25.62
CA ASP A 140 -5.23 -5.38 26.18
C ASP A 140 -4.64 -6.56 25.41
N ALA A 141 -3.77 -7.32 26.08
CA ALA A 141 -3.06 -8.46 25.49
C ALA A 141 -3.99 -9.59 25.04
N ASN A 142 -5.05 -9.87 25.79
CA ASN A 142 -5.99 -10.95 25.44
C ASN A 142 -6.80 -10.54 24.19
N TYR A 143 -7.21 -9.27 24.15
CA TYR A 143 -7.89 -8.72 23.00
C TYR A 143 -7.02 -8.74 21.75
N LEU A 144 -5.79 -8.23 21.84
CA LEU A 144 -4.88 -8.11 20.71
C LEU A 144 -4.41 -9.49 20.20
N SER A 145 -4.13 -10.44 21.11
CA SER A 145 -3.86 -11.84 20.73
C SER A 145 -5.07 -12.45 20.00
N THR A 146 -6.28 -12.25 20.52
CA THR A 146 -7.50 -12.77 19.87
C THR A 146 -7.74 -12.15 18.49
N LEU A 147 -7.37 -10.88 18.29
CA LEU A 147 -7.50 -10.21 17.01
C LEU A 147 -6.44 -10.67 16.01
N LEU A 148 -5.19 -10.81 16.45
CA LEU A 148 -4.05 -11.13 15.60
C LEU A 148 -3.82 -12.64 15.38
N ASP A 149 -4.59 -13.50 16.05
CA ASP A 149 -4.69 -14.92 15.73
C ASP A 149 -5.85 -15.21 14.74
N LYS A 150 -6.60 -14.19 14.31
CA LYS A 150 -7.72 -14.36 13.36
C LYS A 150 -7.26 -14.44 11.92
N THR A 151 -8.14 -15.04 11.12
CA THR A 151 -8.17 -14.78 9.69
C THR A 151 -9.06 -13.57 9.45
N ILE A 152 -8.52 -12.55 8.79
CA ILE A 152 -9.29 -11.39 8.34
C ILE A 152 -9.78 -11.61 6.91
N LYS A 153 -10.97 -11.11 6.57
CA LYS A 153 -11.47 -11.12 5.20
C LYS A 153 -12.40 -9.93 4.92
N PRO A 154 -12.48 -9.46 3.66
CA PRO A 154 -13.45 -8.44 3.28
C PRO A 154 -14.88 -8.85 3.61
N GLY A 155 -15.69 -7.89 4.08
CA GLY A 155 -17.09 -8.08 4.45
C GLY A 155 -17.33 -8.51 5.91
N ASP A 156 -16.32 -9.02 6.61
CA ASP A 156 -16.44 -9.36 8.03
C ASP A 156 -16.41 -8.12 8.93
N SER A 157 -17.01 -8.24 10.12
CA SER A 157 -17.07 -7.17 11.11
C SER A 157 -16.07 -7.35 12.26
N TYR A 158 -15.34 -6.29 12.57
CA TYR A 158 -14.38 -6.17 13.66
C TYR A 158 -14.71 -4.93 14.48
N ASN A 159 -14.96 -5.11 15.79
CA ASN A 159 -15.46 -4.07 16.69
C ASN A 159 -16.71 -3.32 16.17
N GLY A 160 -17.59 -4.01 15.45
CA GLY A 160 -18.80 -3.42 14.88
C GLY A 160 -18.59 -2.66 13.57
N ASN A 161 -17.35 -2.58 13.07
CA ASN A 161 -17.01 -1.97 11.79
C ASN A 161 -16.75 -3.05 10.74
N VAL A 162 -17.18 -2.84 9.49
CA VAL A 162 -16.99 -3.82 8.40
C VAL A 162 -15.69 -3.52 7.67
N LEU A 163 -14.84 -4.54 7.48
CA LEU A 163 -13.65 -4.44 6.64
C LEU A 163 -14.06 -4.43 5.16
N ASN A 164 -13.80 -3.35 4.46
CA ASN A 164 -14.08 -3.19 3.03
C ASN A 164 -13.07 -2.22 2.37
N GLY A 165 -13.19 -2.03 1.05
CA GLY A 165 -12.30 -1.11 0.32
C GLY A 165 -12.26 0.29 0.94
N GLY A 166 -13.41 0.85 1.31
CA GLY A 166 -13.51 2.16 1.95
C GLY A 166 -12.74 2.26 3.28
N SER A 167 -12.75 1.21 4.10
CA SER A 167 -11.95 1.18 5.34
C SER A 167 -10.43 1.17 5.08
N LEU A 168 -10.00 0.81 3.86
CA LEU A 168 -8.61 0.83 3.42
C LEU A 168 -8.29 2.05 2.55
N GLY A 169 -9.21 3.01 2.44
CA GLY A 169 -9.06 4.20 1.60
C GLY A 169 -9.30 3.99 0.11
N THR A 170 -9.61 2.76 -0.31
CA THR A 170 -9.96 2.44 -1.71
C THR A 170 -11.47 2.54 -1.93
N ARG A 171 -11.91 2.50 -3.18
CA ARG A 171 -13.32 2.30 -3.52
C ARG A 171 -13.79 0.93 -3.04
N SER A 172 -15.01 0.88 -2.50
CA SER A 172 -15.61 -0.39 -2.07
C SER A 172 -15.98 -1.27 -3.27
N ALA A 173 -15.31 -2.41 -3.40
CA ALA A 173 -15.72 -3.45 -4.34
C ALA A 173 -16.91 -4.25 -3.78
N LYS A 174 -17.88 -4.58 -4.64
CA LYS A 174 -18.88 -5.60 -4.33
C LYS A 174 -18.22 -6.96 -4.49
N VAL A 175 -17.84 -7.55 -3.36
CA VAL A 175 -17.21 -8.88 -3.30
C VAL A 175 -18.26 -9.88 -2.85
N SER A 176 -18.47 -10.94 -3.63
CA SER A 176 -19.35 -12.04 -3.21
C SER A 176 -18.76 -12.79 -2.02
N ALA A 177 -19.59 -13.60 -1.32
CA ALA A 177 -19.11 -14.39 -0.20
C ALA A 177 -17.99 -15.37 -0.60
N ASP A 178 -18.07 -15.94 -1.81
CA ASP A 178 -17.07 -16.88 -2.33
C ASP A 178 -15.75 -16.16 -2.65
N GLU A 179 -15.80 -15.02 -3.33
CA GLU A 179 -14.61 -14.20 -3.60
C GLU A 179 -13.98 -13.69 -2.31
N ALA A 180 -14.78 -13.25 -1.33
CA ALA A 180 -14.28 -12.79 -0.04
C ALA A 180 -13.52 -13.89 0.71
N ASN A 181 -13.92 -15.15 0.56
CA ASN A 181 -13.22 -16.29 1.14
C ASN A 181 -11.86 -16.58 0.46
N LEU A 182 -11.66 -16.15 -0.79
CA LEU A 182 -10.38 -16.23 -1.49
C LEU A 182 -9.40 -15.14 -1.02
N LEU A 183 -9.91 -14.02 -0.52
CA LEU A 183 -9.13 -12.85 -0.07
C LEU A 183 -8.78 -12.87 1.43
N LYS A 184 -8.93 -14.03 2.07
CA LYS A 184 -8.71 -14.15 3.51
C LYS A 184 -7.22 -14.15 3.84
N ILE A 185 -6.83 -13.44 4.89
CA ILE A 185 -5.44 -13.34 5.33
C ILE A 185 -5.36 -13.76 6.80
N SER A 186 -4.47 -14.70 7.11
CA SER A 186 -4.13 -15.00 8.50
C SER A 186 -3.10 -13.97 8.98
N THR A 187 -3.46 -13.15 9.95
CA THR A 187 -2.58 -12.10 10.47
C THR A 187 -1.32 -12.67 11.13
N GLY A 188 -1.38 -13.89 11.68
CA GLY A 188 -0.21 -14.66 12.14
C GLY A 188 0.77 -15.12 11.06
N ASN A 189 0.42 -14.99 9.78
CA ASN A 189 1.30 -15.29 8.65
C ASN A 189 1.91 -14.03 8.01
N VAL A 190 1.67 -12.85 8.58
CA VAL A 190 2.19 -11.57 8.10
C VAL A 190 3.46 -11.22 8.87
N ASN A 191 4.51 -10.90 8.14
CA ASN A 191 5.75 -10.32 8.66
C ASN A 191 6.00 -9.01 7.91
N SER A 192 6.49 -7.97 8.57
CA SER A 192 6.79 -6.70 7.91
C SER A 192 8.07 -6.10 8.42
N VAL A 193 8.92 -5.62 7.51
CA VAL A 193 9.84 -4.52 7.85
C VAL A 193 8.99 -3.26 8.00
N VAL A 194 9.19 -2.53 9.10
CA VAL A 194 8.52 -1.25 9.35
C VAL A 194 9.57 -0.20 9.69
N GLY A 195 9.43 1.00 9.14
CA GLY A 195 10.29 2.14 9.40
C GLY A 195 9.60 3.45 9.04
N GLY A 196 10.23 4.59 9.39
CA GLY A 196 9.77 5.92 9.01
C GLY A 196 9.87 6.12 7.50
N ASP A 197 11.02 6.62 7.05
CA ASP A 197 11.43 6.51 5.65
C ASP A 197 12.18 5.20 5.44
N ILE A 198 11.85 4.47 4.37
CA ILE A 198 12.60 3.28 3.98
C ILE A 198 13.29 3.56 2.66
N LYS A 199 14.61 3.38 2.63
CA LYS A 199 15.42 3.46 1.43
C LYS A 199 15.93 2.08 1.04
N ILE A 200 15.73 1.67 -0.21
CA ILE A 200 16.34 0.50 -0.80
C ILE A 200 17.48 0.96 -1.69
N ALA A 201 18.71 0.59 -1.33
CA ALA A 201 19.90 0.99 -2.07
C ALA A 201 19.91 0.41 -3.49
N ALA A 202 20.56 1.08 -4.43
CA ALA A 202 20.71 0.60 -5.80
C ALA A 202 21.48 -0.73 -5.85
N ASN A 203 21.12 -1.60 -6.80
CA ASN A 203 21.68 -2.94 -7.00
C ASN A 203 21.53 -3.87 -5.78
N SER A 204 20.48 -3.66 -5.00
CA SER A 204 20.17 -4.49 -3.83
C SER A 204 19.69 -5.88 -4.23
N ASN A 205 20.16 -6.90 -3.52
CA ASN A 205 19.63 -8.25 -3.60
C ASN A 205 19.10 -8.70 -2.23
N LEU A 206 17.80 -8.48 -2.01
CA LEU A 206 17.12 -8.74 -0.74
C LEU A 206 16.47 -10.14 -0.76
N ASP A 207 17.02 -11.08 0.00
CA ASP A 207 16.42 -12.41 0.14
C ASP A 207 15.27 -12.40 1.15
N VAL A 208 14.06 -12.66 0.66
CA VAL A 208 12.82 -12.74 1.45
C VAL A 208 12.33 -14.18 1.66
N SER A 209 13.12 -15.17 1.24
CA SER A 209 12.80 -16.61 1.35
C SER A 209 12.48 -17.05 2.78
N GLU A 210 13.13 -16.44 3.77
CA GLU A 210 12.92 -16.79 5.18
C GLU A 210 11.46 -16.56 5.61
N TYR A 211 10.83 -15.49 5.10
CA TYR A 211 9.48 -15.05 5.44
C TYR A 211 8.42 -15.60 4.49
N LEU A 212 8.79 -15.87 3.23
CA LEU A 212 7.88 -16.28 2.15
C LEU A 212 8.01 -17.78 1.80
N LYS A 213 8.19 -18.61 2.83
CA LYS A 213 8.22 -20.08 2.71
C LYS A 213 6.88 -20.63 2.22
N LYS A 214 6.91 -21.88 1.73
CA LYS A 214 5.71 -22.62 1.31
C LYS A 214 4.66 -22.68 2.42
N LYS A 215 3.38 -22.57 2.06
CA LYS A 215 2.23 -22.54 2.99
C LYS A 215 2.06 -23.77 3.86
N ASN A 216 2.68 -24.88 3.50
CA ASN A 216 2.64 -26.12 4.29
C ASN A 216 3.71 -26.15 5.40
N VAL A 217 4.65 -25.21 5.40
CA VAL A 217 5.62 -24.97 6.48
C VAL A 217 4.93 -24.13 7.56
N ALA A 218 5.12 -24.50 8.84
CA ALA A 218 4.47 -23.81 9.95
C ALA A 218 4.95 -22.34 10.10
N PRO A 219 4.07 -21.38 10.46
CA PRO A 219 2.61 -21.55 10.58
C PRO A 219 1.95 -21.81 9.22
N LYS A 220 0.90 -22.64 9.12
CA LYS A 220 0.34 -23.00 7.81
C LYS A 220 -0.49 -21.86 7.20
N GLY A 221 -0.65 -21.86 5.87
CA GLY A 221 -1.46 -20.91 5.13
C GLY A 221 -0.63 -19.91 4.32
N GLU A 222 -1.31 -19.04 3.58
CA GLU A 222 -0.70 -18.04 2.72
C GLU A 222 0.22 -17.11 3.52
N LYS A 223 1.40 -16.81 2.97
CA LYS A 223 2.45 -16.01 3.64
C LYS A 223 2.56 -14.62 3.07
N ILE A 224 2.68 -13.62 3.93
CA ILE A 224 2.86 -12.23 3.49
C ILE A 224 4.11 -11.67 4.16
N PHE A 225 4.96 -11.06 3.34
CA PHE A 225 6.07 -10.26 3.79
C PHE A 225 5.92 -8.87 3.20
N SER A 226 5.96 -7.85 4.04
CA SER A 226 5.86 -6.47 3.59
C SER A 226 7.08 -5.63 3.95
N ILE A 227 7.33 -4.62 3.15
CA ILE A 227 8.19 -3.49 3.48
C ILE A 227 7.25 -2.28 3.54
N ALA A 228 7.00 -1.80 4.74
CA ALA A 228 6.00 -0.77 5.02
C ALA A 228 6.68 0.47 5.60
N ALA A 229 6.75 1.53 4.78
CA ALA A 229 7.20 2.85 5.22
C ALA A 229 6.02 3.62 5.81
N ALA A 230 6.19 4.14 7.03
CA ALA A 230 5.25 5.04 7.68
C ALA A 230 5.27 6.45 7.05
N LYS A 231 6.24 6.74 6.18
CA LYS A 231 6.32 7.94 5.35
C LYS A 231 6.60 7.49 3.92
N ASP A 232 7.82 7.70 3.44
CA ASP A 232 8.21 7.44 2.05
C ASP A 232 9.00 6.14 1.90
N LEU A 233 8.78 5.46 0.77
CA LEU A 233 9.64 4.37 0.30
C LEU A 233 10.42 4.83 -0.92
N HIS A 234 11.74 4.86 -0.82
CA HIS A 234 12.63 5.27 -1.90
C HIS A 234 13.45 4.08 -2.42
N ILE A 235 13.42 3.83 -3.74
CA ILE A 235 14.24 2.81 -4.40
C ILE A 235 15.27 3.52 -5.30
N GLU A 236 16.56 3.42 -4.93
CA GLU A 236 17.64 4.20 -5.56
C GLU A 236 18.14 3.67 -6.90
N GLY A 237 17.60 2.54 -7.37
CA GLY A 237 18.07 1.87 -8.57
C GLY A 237 17.51 0.45 -8.66
N ASP A 238 18.19 -0.38 -9.44
CA ASP A 238 17.79 -1.78 -9.61
C ASP A 238 17.70 -2.52 -8.27
N VAL A 239 16.66 -3.32 -8.10
CA VAL A 239 16.47 -4.17 -6.93
C VAL A 239 15.98 -5.55 -7.35
N ASN A 240 16.61 -6.58 -6.76
CA ASN A 240 16.12 -7.95 -6.82
C ASN A 240 15.65 -8.40 -5.44
N PHE A 241 14.41 -8.86 -5.38
CA PHE A 241 13.84 -9.56 -4.23
C PHE A 241 13.92 -11.07 -4.50
N ALA A 242 14.93 -11.71 -3.92
CA ALA A 242 15.14 -13.15 -4.09
C ALA A 242 14.14 -13.95 -3.23
N ASN A 243 13.62 -15.03 -3.80
CA ASN A 243 12.78 -15.98 -3.10
C ASN A 243 13.00 -17.38 -3.70
N SER A 244 13.22 -18.38 -2.84
CA SER A 244 13.37 -19.79 -3.23
C SER A 244 12.04 -20.53 -3.37
N ASN A 245 10.92 -19.89 -2.99
CA ASN A 245 9.58 -20.40 -3.15
C ASN A 245 8.89 -19.76 -4.37
N TYR A 246 8.60 -20.57 -5.38
CA TYR A 246 7.94 -20.13 -6.63
C TYR A 246 6.46 -20.53 -6.71
N THR A 247 5.89 -21.14 -5.66
CA THR A 247 4.47 -21.52 -5.67
C THR A 247 3.58 -20.32 -5.34
N GLU A 248 2.40 -20.24 -5.95
CA GLU A 248 1.35 -19.23 -5.69
C GLU A 248 0.69 -19.40 -4.31
N ASP A 249 1.46 -19.15 -3.26
CA ASP A 249 1.01 -19.31 -1.87
C ASP A 249 1.56 -18.25 -0.92
N HIS A 250 2.14 -17.19 -1.47
CA HIS A 250 2.75 -16.12 -0.70
C HIS A 250 2.73 -14.80 -1.49
N ALA A 251 2.97 -13.68 -0.81
CA ALA A 251 3.02 -12.36 -1.43
C ALA A 251 4.11 -11.49 -0.78
N LEU A 252 4.86 -10.77 -1.62
CA LEU A 252 5.69 -9.64 -1.23
C LEU A 252 4.90 -8.35 -1.47
N ALA A 253 4.82 -7.47 -0.48
CA ALA A 253 4.13 -6.19 -0.60
C ALA A 253 5.04 -5.01 -0.23
N LEU A 254 5.08 -3.99 -1.07
CA LEU A 254 5.72 -2.70 -0.78
C LEU A 254 4.63 -1.66 -0.53
N GLY A 255 4.70 -0.98 0.60
CA GLY A 255 3.73 0.03 0.99
C GLY A 255 4.41 1.28 1.51
N ALA A 256 3.94 2.44 1.08
CA ALA A 256 4.29 3.71 1.70
C ALA A 256 3.02 4.46 2.07
N ALA A 257 3.03 5.04 3.27
CA ALA A 257 1.92 5.82 3.77
C ALA A 257 1.87 7.25 3.21
N ASP A 258 2.94 7.70 2.56
CA ASP A 258 2.91 8.89 1.73
C ASP A 258 3.28 8.52 0.28
N HIS A 259 4.54 8.67 -0.14
CA HIS A 259 4.96 8.42 -1.52
C HIS A 259 5.83 7.17 -1.66
N ILE A 260 5.75 6.54 -2.84
CA ILE A 260 6.80 5.64 -3.32
C ILE A 260 7.54 6.38 -4.43
N GLU A 261 8.86 6.54 -4.26
CA GLU A 261 9.76 7.11 -5.26
C GLU A 261 10.71 6.03 -5.75
N ILE A 262 10.80 5.88 -7.07
CA ILE A 262 11.72 4.96 -7.72
C ILE A 262 12.55 5.77 -8.70
N VAL A 263 13.87 5.65 -8.60
CA VAL A 263 14.78 6.35 -9.53
C VAL A 263 14.44 5.96 -10.97
N PRO A 264 14.30 6.93 -11.90
CA PRO A 264 13.95 6.61 -13.28
C PRO A 264 14.96 5.67 -13.95
N GLY A 265 14.48 4.75 -14.78
CA GLY A 265 15.32 3.75 -15.44
C GLY A 265 15.65 2.52 -14.58
N SER A 266 15.07 2.39 -13.38
CA SER A 266 15.31 1.25 -12.49
C SER A 266 14.55 -0.01 -12.92
N SER A 267 15.10 -1.17 -12.56
CA SER A 267 14.42 -2.47 -12.67
C SER A 267 14.05 -3.04 -11.31
N ILE A 268 12.80 -3.47 -11.13
CA ILE A 268 12.33 -4.17 -9.94
C ILE A 268 12.07 -5.62 -10.31
N THR A 269 12.79 -6.55 -9.68
CA THR A 269 12.61 -7.98 -9.88
C THR A 269 12.14 -8.65 -8.61
N TYR A 270 11.12 -9.51 -8.70
CA TYR A 270 10.73 -10.41 -7.62
C TYR A 270 10.65 -11.86 -8.11
N GLU A 271 11.45 -12.73 -7.50
CA GLU A 271 11.51 -14.14 -7.87
C GLU A 271 10.28 -14.95 -7.45
N GLY A 272 9.53 -14.51 -6.43
CA GLY A 272 8.37 -15.26 -5.95
C GLY A 272 7.09 -15.01 -6.76
N SER A 273 5.96 -15.50 -6.22
CA SER A 273 4.74 -15.65 -7.03
C SER A 273 3.82 -14.44 -7.08
N ASN A 274 3.72 -13.63 -6.02
CA ASN A 274 2.81 -12.48 -6.02
C ASN A 274 3.53 -11.24 -5.48
N PHE A 275 3.53 -10.16 -6.24
CA PHE A 275 4.11 -8.88 -5.87
C PHE A 275 3.05 -7.78 -5.86
N GLY A 276 3.00 -7.01 -4.78
CA GLY A 276 2.14 -5.85 -4.63
C GLY A 276 2.95 -4.60 -4.32
N MET A 277 2.57 -3.46 -4.89
CA MET A 277 3.11 -2.15 -4.53
C MET A 277 2.01 -1.11 -4.43
N GLY A 278 1.99 -0.32 -3.35
CA GLY A 278 0.94 0.66 -3.10
C GLY A 278 1.43 1.92 -2.39
N SER A 279 1.06 3.10 -2.89
CA SER A 279 1.23 4.36 -2.17
C SER A 279 -0.11 4.96 -1.73
N TYR A 280 -0.08 5.71 -0.64
CA TYR A 280 -1.24 6.44 -0.17
C TYR A 280 -1.51 7.69 -1.03
N SER A 281 -0.48 8.42 -1.43
CA SER A 281 -0.62 9.60 -2.28
C SER A 281 -0.55 9.19 -3.75
N SER A 282 0.36 9.77 -4.53
CA SER A 282 0.60 9.39 -5.93
C SER A 282 1.72 8.36 -6.05
N LEU A 283 1.71 7.58 -7.13
CA LEU A 283 2.78 6.67 -7.51
C LEU A 283 3.24 6.99 -8.93
N THR A 284 4.53 7.26 -9.10
CA THR A 284 5.13 7.54 -10.42
C THR A 284 6.19 6.50 -10.76
N LEU A 285 6.07 5.91 -11.95
CA LEU A 285 6.98 4.94 -12.53
C LEU A 285 7.51 5.51 -13.85
N GLU A 286 8.68 6.13 -13.83
CA GLU A 286 9.34 6.69 -15.02
C GLU A 286 10.46 5.77 -15.50
N ASP A 287 10.31 5.20 -16.71
CA ASP A 287 11.24 4.24 -17.29
C ASP A 287 11.53 3.05 -16.35
N VAL A 288 10.55 2.63 -15.55
CA VAL A 288 10.71 1.51 -14.61
C VAL A 288 10.23 0.21 -15.24
N ASP A 289 11.10 -0.80 -15.24
CA ASP A 289 10.75 -2.17 -15.62
C ASP A 289 10.43 -3.00 -14.37
N ILE A 290 9.41 -3.85 -14.45
CA ILE A 290 9.01 -4.73 -13.35
C ILE A 290 8.89 -6.16 -13.86
N ASP A 291 9.57 -7.10 -13.22
CA ASP A 291 9.53 -8.52 -13.58
C ASP A 291 9.26 -9.41 -12.35
N VAL A 292 8.15 -10.14 -12.40
CA VAL A 292 7.61 -10.90 -11.28
C VAL A 292 7.45 -12.37 -11.66
N GLY A 293 7.81 -13.26 -10.73
CA GLY A 293 7.66 -14.71 -10.92
C GLY A 293 6.23 -15.16 -11.22
N GLY A 294 5.23 -14.51 -10.62
CA GLY A 294 3.81 -14.68 -10.94
C GLY A 294 3.04 -13.35 -11.07
N ASN A 295 2.00 -13.12 -10.26
CA ASN A 295 1.09 -11.98 -10.38
C ASN A 295 1.68 -10.65 -9.87
N LEU A 296 1.26 -9.55 -10.49
CA LEU A 296 1.65 -8.18 -10.15
C LEU A 296 0.42 -7.32 -9.81
N ALA A 297 0.47 -6.59 -8.71
CA ALA A 297 -0.51 -5.58 -8.34
C ALA A 297 0.17 -4.24 -8.04
N ILE A 298 -0.32 -3.16 -8.64
CA ILE A 298 0.18 -1.79 -8.43
C ILE A 298 -1.00 -0.88 -8.16
N GLY A 299 -0.92 -0.11 -7.07
CA GLY A 299 -2.01 0.76 -6.62
C GLY A 299 -1.54 2.12 -6.13
N SER A 300 -2.41 3.11 -6.25
CA SER A 300 -2.28 4.41 -5.59
C SER A 300 -3.66 4.88 -5.12
N LEU A 301 -3.74 5.48 -3.93
CA LEU A 301 -4.97 6.14 -3.48
C LEU A 301 -5.11 7.60 -3.98
N GLY A 302 -4.17 8.03 -4.81
CA GLY A 302 -4.23 9.25 -5.62
C GLY A 302 -4.13 8.92 -7.10
N ASP A 303 -3.10 9.45 -7.75
CA ASP A 303 -2.81 9.23 -9.17
C ASP A 303 -1.73 8.16 -9.37
N LEU A 304 -1.92 7.32 -10.39
CA LEU A 304 -0.91 6.40 -10.90
C LEU A 304 -0.36 6.91 -12.23
N ASN A 305 0.90 7.31 -12.25
CA ASN A 305 1.59 7.81 -13.43
C ASN A 305 2.65 6.80 -13.88
N ILE A 306 2.50 6.26 -15.08
CA ILE A 306 3.50 5.37 -15.70
C ILE A 306 3.94 6.05 -16.99
N LYS A 307 5.25 6.25 -17.15
CA LYS A 307 5.80 6.99 -18.28
C LYS A 307 7.08 6.34 -18.75
N SER A 308 7.20 6.17 -20.06
CA SER A 308 8.47 5.96 -20.71
C SER A 308 8.92 7.24 -21.41
N THR A 309 10.20 7.60 -21.25
CA THR A 309 10.82 8.70 -21.99
C THR A 309 11.33 8.27 -23.35
N SER A 310 11.33 6.96 -23.64
CA SER A 310 11.83 6.38 -24.89
C SER A 310 10.67 5.95 -25.81
N PRO A 311 10.36 6.69 -26.89
CA PRO A 311 9.18 6.43 -27.75
C PRO A 311 9.14 5.04 -28.40
N ASN A 312 10.28 4.35 -28.48
CA ASN A 312 10.43 3.03 -29.10
C ASN A 312 10.83 1.93 -28.12
N SER A 313 10.89 2.24 -26.82
CA SER A 313 11.31 1.29 -25.77
C SER A 313 10.47 1.57 -24.53
N PRO A 314 9.18 1.16 -24.55
CA PRO A 314 8.30 1.36 -23.42
C PRO A 314 8.84 0.62 -22.20
N SER A 315 8.49 1.10 -21.00
CA SER A 315 8.59 0.31 -19.78
C SER A 315 7.84 -1.01 -19.97
N THR A 316 8.31 -2.07 -19.34
CA THR A 316 7.72 -3.41 -19.45
C THR A 316 7.36 -3.96 -18.09
N PHE A 317 6.11 -4.40 -17.95
CA PHE A 317 5.68 -5.23 -16.83
C PHE A 317 5.59 -6.69 -17.28
N SER A 318 6.35 -7.55 -16.61
CA SER A 318 6.45 -8.98 -16.90
C SER A 318 5.96 -9.80 -15.71
N VAL A 319 5.12 -10.80 -16.01
CA VAL A 319 4.56 -11.74 -15.03
C VAL A 319 4.70 -13.17 -15.53
N GLY A 320 4.52 -14.14 -14.64
CA GLY A 320 4.43 -15.56 -15.00
C GLY A 320 5.73 -16.14 -15.51
N ARG A 321 6.86 -15.81 -14.87
CA ARG A 321 8.16 -16.43 -15.16
C ARG A 321 8.19 -17.91 -14.79
N TYR A 322 7.46 -18.28 -13.73
CA TYR A 322 7.45 -19.64 -13.17
C TYR A 322 6.08 -20.34 -13.29
N SER A 323 5.14 -19.74 -14.02
CA SER A 323 3.80 -20.27 -14.30
C SER A 323 3.53 -20.27 -15.81
N ASP A 324 2.40 -20.85 -16.23
CA ASP A 324 1.99 -20.79 -17.64
C ASP A 324 1.56 -19.36 -18.04
N THR A 325 0.76 -18.69 -17.20
CA THR A 325 0.29 -17.31 -17.41
C THR A 325 -0.22 -16.69 -16.10
N ASP A 326 -0.02 -15.39 -15.91
CA ASP A 326 -0.41 -14.66 -14.68
C ASP A 326 -1.08 -13.31 -14.95
N ASN A 327 -1.55 -12.66 -13.88
CA ASN A 327 -2.39 -11.47 -13.96
C ASN A 327 -1.65 -10.20 -13.50
N ILE A 328 -2.07 -9.07 -14.07
CA ILE A 328 -1.63 -7.73 -13.68
C ILE A 328 -2.84 -6.90 -13.24
N TYR A 329 -2.74 -6.29 -12.07
CA TYR A 329 -3.77 -5.42 -11.49
C TYR A 329 -3.22 -4.02 -11.30
N LEU A 330 -3.88 -3.02 -11.88
CA LEU A 330 -3.54 -1.61 -11.77
C LEU A 330 -4.72 -0.85 -11.16
N TYR A 331 -4.43 -0.03 -10.15
CA TYR A 331 -5.42 0.78 -9.45
C TYR A 331 -4.93 2.21 -9.27
N ALA A 332 -5.81 3.17 -9.55
CA ALA A 332 -5.70 4.53 -9.02
C ALA A 332 -7.05 4.93 -8.43
N ASP A 333 -7.06 5.82 -7.44
CA ASP A 333 -8.33 6.37 -6.96
C ASP A 333 -8.83 7.46 -7.92
N ASN A 334 -7.91 8.31 -8.38
CA ASN A 334 -8.20 9.46 -9.22
C ASN A 334 -7.89 9.18 -10.70
N ILE A 335 -6.65 9.40 -11.13
CA ILE A 335 -6.25 9.26 -12.54
C ILE A 335 -5.19 8.17 -12.66
N MET A 336 -5.40 7.29 -13.63
CA MET A 336 -4.35 6.42 -14.14
C MET A 336 -3.88 6.98 -15.48
N GLN A 337 -2.67 7.53 -15.51
CA GLN A 337 -2.05 8.08 -16.70
C GLN A 337 -0.87 7.22 -17.12
N ILE A 338 -0.95 6.64 -18.31
CA ILE A 338 0.08 5.75 -18.86
C ILE A 338 0.54 6.28 -20.21
N ASP A 339 1.83 6.54 -20.37
CA ASP A 339 2.46 6.91 -21.65
C ASP A 339 3.66 5.97 -21.90
N GLY A 340 3.48 4.95 -22.72
CA GLY A 340 4.54 4.00 -23.08
C GLY A 340 4.71 2.84 -22.10
N LEU A 341 3.81 1.84 -22.17
CA LEU A 341 3.87 0.62 -21.35
C LEU A 341 3.60 -0.63 -22.21
N GLY A 342 4.46 -1.63 -22.09
CA GLY A 342 4.29 -2.96 -22.66
C GLY A 342 4.10 -4.02 -21.59
N PHE A 343 3.57 -5.17 -22.00
CA PHE A 343 3.47 -6.36 -21.16
C PHE A 343 4.02 -7.59 -21.89
N ASN A 344 4.52 -8.58 -21.14
CA ASN A 344 5.04 -9.80 -21.73
C ASN A 344 3.92 -10.75 -22.21
N SER A 345 4.27 -11.74 -23.02
CA SER A 345 3.32 -12.72 -23.58
C SER A 345 2.65 -13.63 -22.56
N ASN A 346 3.23 -13.78 -21.36
CA ASN A 346 2.70 -14.63 -20.29
C ASN A 346 1.61 -13.92 -19.47
N THR A 347 1.28 -12.67 -19.80
CA THR A 347 0.18 -11.97 -19.13
C THR A 347 -1.18 -12.51 -19.63
N ARG A 348 -1.92 -13.16 -18.74
CA ARG A 348 -3.28 -13.69 -18.99
C ARG A 348 -4.34 -12.62 -18.89
N GLU A 349 -4.31 -11.82 -17.83
CA GLU A 349 -5.33 -10.81 -17.55
C GLU A 349 -4.67 -9.51 -17.14
N ILE A 350 -5.22 -8.40 -17.64
CA ILE A 350 -4.84 -7.05 -17.23
C ILE A 350 -6.10 -6.36 -16.77
N TYR A 351 -6.12 -6.01 -15.49
CA TYR A 351 -7.22 -5.30 -14.86
C TYR A 351 -6.76 -3.91 -14.46
N ALA A 352 -7.40 -2.87 -14.98
CA ALA A 352 -7.09 -1.48 -14.66
C ALA A 352 -8.34 -0.73 -14.21
N GLU A 353 -8.28 -0.06 -13.07
CA GLU A 353 -9.41 0.69 -12.51
C GLU A 353 -8.99 2.04 -11.92
N ALA A 354 -9.62 3.12 -12.37
CA ALA A 354 -9.44 4.50 -11.88
C ALA A 354 -10.69 5.34 -12.14
N ILE A 355 -10.86 6.53 -11.55
CA ILE A 355 -11.94 7.45 -12.00
C ILE A 355 -11.75 7.75 -13.49
N THR A 356 -10.53 8.09 -13.89
CA THR A 356 -10.15 8.26 -15.30
C THR A 356 -9.01 7.32 -15.66
N VAL A 357 -9.17 6.55 -16.73
CA VAL A 357 -8.08 5.76 -17.33
C VAL A 357 -7.65 6.48 -18.60
N ASN A 358 -6.41 6.98 -18.64
CA ASN A 358 -5.85 7.71 -19.77
C ASN A 358 -4.56 7.05 -20.24
N MET A 359 -4.61 6.42 -21.42
CA MET A 359 -3.52 5.58 -21.93
C MET A 359 -3.04 6.09 -23.29
N LYS A 360 -1.71 6.19 -23.42
CA LYS A 360 -1.01 6.46 -24.66
C LYS A 360 0.14 5.49 -24.86
N ASP A 361 0.34 5.05 -26.10
CA ASP A 361 1.46 4.17 -26.48
C ASP A 361 1.55 2.88 -25.64
N VAL A 362 0.39 2.31 -25.25
CA VAL A 362 0.29 1.07 -24.48
C VAL A 362 0.11 -0.12 -25.42
N THR A 363 0.82 -1.22 -25.18
CA THR A 363 0.68 -2.46 -25.96
C THR A 363 0.26 -3.63 -25.08
N PHE A 364 -1.00 -4.02 -25.18
CA PHE A 364 -1.52 -5.25 -24.58
C PHE A 364 -1.10 -6.46 -25.43
N PRO A 365 -0.67 -7.58 -24.83
CA PRO A 365 -0.30 -8.77 -25.56
C PRO A 365 -1.55 -9.48 -26.08
N SER A 366 -1.46 -10.09 -27.26
CA SER A 366 -2.60 -10.79 -27.90
C SER A 366 -3.03 -12.06 -27.17
N THR A 367 -2.34 -12.40 -26.08
CA THR A 367 -2.64 -13.51 -25.17
C THR A 367 -3.52 -13.09 -23.99
N SER A 368 -3.74 -11.79 -23.79
CA SER A 368 -4.41 -11.27 -22.59
C SER A 368 -5.90 -11.02 -22.79
N GLU A 369 -6.64 -11.06 -21.67
CA GLU A 369 -7.90 -10.36 -21.50
C GLU A 369 -7.68 -9.05 -20.76
N VAL A 370 -8.22 -7.95 -21.28
CA VAL A 370 -8.05 -6.61 -20.71
C VAL A 370 -9.39 -6.08 -20.22
N MET A 371 -9.44 -5.66 -18.97
CA MET A 371 -10.56 -4.97 -18.35
C MET A 371 -10.14 -3.56 -17.96
N LEU A 372 -10.71 -2.56 -18.61
CA LEU A 372 -10.52 -1.15 -18.27
C LEU A 372 -11.79 -0.63 -17.61
N ARG A 373 -11.69 -0.17 -16.37
CA ARG A 373 -12.83 0.35 -15.64
C ARG A 373 -12.61 1.81 -15.25
N SER A 374 -13.58 2.65 -15.63
CA SER A 374 -13.63 4.07 -15.30
C SER A 374 -14.93 4.42 -14.58
N GLN A 375 -15.05 5.65 -14.09
CA GLN A 375 -16.27 6.10 -13.40
C GLN A 375 -17.52 5.94 -14.28
N ASP A 376 -17.47 6.48 -15.50
CA ASP A 376 -18.60 6.53 -16.42
C ASP A 376 -18.60 5.37 -17.42
N GLY A 377 -17.46 4.69 -17.59
CA GLY A 377 -17.31 3.60 -18.56
C GLY A 377 -17.52 4.05 -20.01
N THR A 378 -17.32 5.34 -20.31
CA THR A 378 -17.30 5.88 -21.66
C THR A 378 -15.94 5.63 -22.32
N LEU A 379 -15.91 5.62 -23.65
CA LEU A 379 -14.73 5.31 -24.46
C LEU A 379 -14.45 6.46 -25.42
N HIS A 380 -13.21 6.95 -25.40
CA HIS A 380 -12.74 8.01 -26.29
C HIS A 380 -11.37 7.66 -26.87
N PHE A 381 -11.08 8.19 -28.06
CA PHE A 381 -9.84 7.94 -28.78
C PHE A 381 -9.11 9.25 -29.12
N ASN A 382 -7.78 9.17 -29.22
CA ASN A 382 -6.89 10.24 -29.70
C ASN A 382 -6.98 11.55 -28.92
N ASN A 383 -7.17 11.45 -27.61
CA ASN A 383 -7.41 12.58 -26.73
C ASN A 383 -6.51 12.58 -25.48
N PHE A 384 -5.35 11.93 -25.49
CA PHE A 384 -4.49 11.83 -24.30
C PHE A 384 -4.18 13.19 -23.63
N ASN A 385 -3.86 14.22 -24.41
CA ASN A 385 -3.55 15.58 -23.92
C ASN A 385 -4.80 16.41 -23.58
N SER A 386 -5.98 15.92 -23.90
CA SER A 386 -7.28 16.59 -23.71
C SER A 386 -8.33 15.53 -23.37
N TYR A 387 -8.02 14.69 -22.39
CA TYR A 387 -8.79 13.50 -22.06
C TYR A 387 -10.16 13.89 -21.51
N VAL A 388 -11.12 12.98 -21.62
CA VAL A 388 -12.44 13.14 -21.00
C VAL A 388 -12.36 12.60 -19.57
N PRO A 389 -12.54 13.44 -18.53
CA PRO A 389 -12.57 12.97 -17.14
C PRO A 389 -13.70 11.95 -16.93
N GLY A 390 -13.46 10.96 -16.08
CA GLY A 390 -14.42 9.89 -15.77
C GLY A 390 -14.46 8.74 -16.80
N ALA A 391 -13.71 8.87 -17.91
CA ALA A 391 -13.75 7.95 -19.04
C ALA A 391 -12.51 7.05 -19.17
N VAL A 392 -12.59 6.11 -20.12
CA VAL A 392 -11.43 5.46 -20.73
C VAL A 392 -11.02 6.23 -21.99
N ASN A 393 -9.78 6.69 -22.03
CA ASN A 393 -9.20 7.51 -23.10
C ASN A 393 -7.98 6.77 -23.69
N LEU A 394 -8.03 6.45 -24.99
CA LEU A 394 -7.02 5.62 -25.65
C LEU A 394 -6.35 6.38 -26.81
N THR A 395 -5.02 6.50 -26.80
CA THR A 395 -4.26 7.11 -27.91
C THR A 395 -3.12 6.17 -28.33
N ASN A 396 -3.16 5.63 -29.56
CA ASN A 396 -2.17 4.63 -30.01
C ASN A 396 -2.01 3.43 -29.05
N VAL A 397 -3.13 2.97 -28.48
CA VAL A 397 -3.16 1.75 -27.65
C VAL A 397 -3.37 0.55 -28.55
N LYS A 398 -2.62 -0.53 -28.33
CA LYS A 398 -2.60 -1.71 -29.18
C LYS A 398 -3.04 -2.98 -28.44
N TYR A 399 -3.64 -3.91 -29.18
CA TYR A 399 -3.81 -5.30 -28.79
C TYR A 399 -3.04 -6.20 -29.77
N GLY A 400 -1.95 -6.81 -29.30
CA GLY A 400 -0.94 -7.39 -30.17
C GLY A 400 -0.35 -6.32 -31.08
N THR A 401 -0.53 -6.49 -32.39
CA THR A 401 -0.08 -5.50 -33.40
C THR A 401 -1.16 -4.51 -33.83
N GLU A 402 -2.41 -4.75 -33.43
CA GLU A 402 -3.56 -3.97 -33.90
C GLU A 402 -3.75 -2.72 -33.04
N VAL A 403 -3.86 -1.54 -33.66
CA VAL A 403 -4.19 -0.30 -32.95
C VAL A 403 -5.70 -0.29 -32.68
N LEU A 404 -6.09 -0.07 -31.43
CA LEU A 404 -7.48 0.00 -31.03
C LEU A 404 -8.13 1.27 -31.57
N GLU A 405 -9.33 1.13 -32.13
CA GLU A 405 -10.13 2.20 -32.72
C GLU A 405 -11.61 1.97 -32.38
N GLN A 406 -12.45 2.98 -32.54
CA GLN A 406 -13.88 2.88 -32.24
C GLN A 406 -14.59 1.74 -32.99
N SER A 407 -14.15 1.44 -34.23
CA SER A 407 -14.67 0.35 -35.06
C SER A 407 -14.46 -1.03 -34.45
N HIS A 408 -13.49 -1.17 -33.54
CA HIS A 408 -13.22 -2.41 -32.81
C HIS A 408 -14.17 -2.62 -31.64
N PHE A 409 -15.03 -1.67 -31.26
CA PHE A 409 -15.86 -1.78 -30.07
C PHE A 409 -17.35 -1.72 -30.39
N ASN A 410 -18.11 -2.60 -29.74
CA ASN A 410 -19.57 -2.61 -29.74
C ASN A 410 -20.07 -2.44 -28.31
N GLY A 411 -21.08 -1.61 -28.11
CA GLY A 411 -21.68 -1.40 -26.80
C GLY A 411 -22.12 0.04 -26.57
N SER A 412 -22.23 0.39 -25.30
CA SER A 412 -22.60 1.73 -24.83
C SER A 412 -21.85 2.04 -23.53
N ALA A 413 -21.95 3.30 -23.06
CA ALA A 413 -21.36 3.72 -21.78
C ALA A 413 -21.62 2.69 -20.67
N GLY A 414 -20.55 2.28 -20.00
CA GLY A 414 -20.56 1.28 -18.94
C GLY A 414 -20.44 -0.17 -19.38
N HIS A 415 -20.57 -0.48 -20.68
CA HIS A 415 -20.47 -1.84 -21.21
C HIS A 415 -20.04 -1.85 -22.68
N TRP A 416 -18.75 -1.68 -22.95
CA TRP A 416 -18.15 -1.86 -24.28
C TRP A 416 -17.35 -3.15 -24.35
N ASP A 417 -17.50 -3.89 -25.43
CA ASP A 417 -16.74 -5.09 -25.72
C ASP A 417 -16.07 -4.97 -27.08
N SER A 418 -14.79 -5.34 -27.17
CA SER A 418 -14.09 -5.39 -28.43
C SER A 418 -14.60 -6.54 -29.32
N SER A 419 -14.57 -6.35 -30.63
CA SER A 419 -14.74 -7.42 -31.63
C SER A 419 -13.51 -8.31 -31.77
N LEU A 420 -12.36 -7.86 -31.25
CA LEU A 420 -11.16 -8.69 -31.07
C LEU A 420 -11.42 -9.75 -29.99
N SER A 421 -10.85 -10.95 -30.18
CA SER A 421 -11.05 -12.09 -29.27
C SER A 421 -9.79 -12.41 -28.48
N SER A 422 -9.96 -12.69 -27.19
CA SER A 422 -8.93 -13.31 -26.36
C SER A 422 -8.72 -14.78 -26.75
N PRO A 423 -7.63 -15.42 -26.30
CA PRO A 423 -7.46 -16.87 -26.47
C PRO A 423 -8.61 -17.71 -25.90
N ALA A 424 -9.33 -17.21 -24.90
CA ALA A 424 -10.50 -17.87 -24.31
C ALA A 424 -11.79 -17.66 -25.13
N GLY A 425 -11.74 -16.92 -26.24
CA GLY A 425 -12.88 -16.65 -27.12
C GLY A 425 -13.84 -15.56 -26.63
N ALA A 426 -13.51 -14.89 -25.52
CA ALA A 426 -14.23 -13.71 -25.06
C ALA A 426 -13.73 -12.44 -25.76
N ALA A 427 -14.40 -11.30 -25.56
CA ALA A 427 -13.88 -10.01 -26.00
C ALA A 427 -12.51 -9.74 -25.37
N ALA A 428 -11.51 -9.44 -26.20
CA ALA A 428 -10.14 -9.18 -25.78
C ALA A 428 -10.01 -7.97 -24.86
N VAL A 429 -10.71 -6.88 -25.16
CA VAL A 429 -10.72 -5.64 -24.38
C VAL A 429 -12.14 -5.27 -24.01
N LYS A 430 -12.37 -5.06 -22.72
CA LYS A 430 -13.68 -4.75 -22.13
C LYS A 430 -13.57 -3.43 -21.39
N ILE A 431 -14.53 -2.53 -21.60
CA ILE A 431 -14.65 -1.28 -20.84
C ILE A 431 -15.91 -1.31 -20.01
N ARG A 432 -15.77 -0.97 -18.72
CA ARG A 432 -16.86 -0.99 -17.75
C ARG A 432 -16.92 0.32 -16.95
N ALA A 433 -18.11 0.66 -16.50
CA ALA A 433 -18.31 1.69 -15.48
C ALA A 433 -18.10 1.10 -14.08
N PHE A 434 -17.98 1.94 -13.06
CA PHE A 434 -18.05 1.47 -11.68
C PHE A 434 -19.38 0.76 -11.38
N PRO A 435 -19.37 -0.29 -10.55
CA PRO A 435 -20.59 -0.92 -10.08
C PRO A 435 -21.46 0.11 -9.35
N LYS A 436 -22.72 0.25 -9.75
CA LYS A 436 -23.72 1.03 -9.01
C LYS A 436 -24.21 0.30 -7.79
#